data_AF-A0A934NFL7-F1
#
_entry.id   AF-A0A934NFL7-F1
#
_cell.length_a   1.000
_cell.length_b   1.000
_cell.length_c   1.000
_cell.angle_alpha   90.00
_cell.angle_beta   90.00
_cell.angle_gamma   90.00
#
_symmetry.space_group_name_H-M   'P 1'
#
loop_
_entity.id
_entity.type
_entity.pdbx_description
1 polymer ?
#
loop_
_entity_poly.entity_id
_entity_poly.type
_entity_poly.pdbx_seq_one_letter_code
_entity_poly.pdbx_strand_id
1 'polypeptide(L)'
;MNVEVRATGLRAMRDRHKLTQRELARRLNVTQNYIPALEAGTRNPGPKLRVSMMKLFQCDFEDLFQVVMVNPANKHEQVLRPEPPGERVPPAQPPDEQVPPPASR
;
A
#
# COMPACT_ATOMS: atom_id res chain seq x y z
N MET A 1 -7.72 10.58 -12.16
CA MET A 1 -7.21 9.76 -11.04
C MET A 1 -6.34 10.63 -10.16
N ASN A 2 -6.44 10.47 -8.84
CA ASN A 2 -5.54 11.12 -7.88
C ASN A 2 -4.57 10.08 -7.31
N VAL A 3 -3.32 10.47 -7.11
CA VAL A 3 -2.33 9.63 -6.45
C VAL A 3 -2.27 10.01 -4.99
N GLU A 4 -2.49 9.03 -4.12
CA GLU A 4 -2.44 9.19 -2.67
C GLU A 4 -1.37 8.28 -2.07
N VAL A 5 -0.89 8.65 -0.89
CA VAL A 5 0.09 7.87 -0.14
C VAL A 5 -0.51 7.52 1.21
N ARG A 6 -0.69 6.22 1.45
CA ARG A 6 -1.28 5.67 2.68
C ARG A 6 -0.20 5.17 3.61
N ALA A 7 -0.38 5.37 4.91
CA ALA A 7 0.55 4.96 5.96
C ALA A 7 0.23 3.54 6.47
N THR A 8 0.17 2.56 5.58
CA THR A 8 -0.27 1.19 5.90
C THR A 8 0.64 0.49 6.91
N GLY A 9 1.94 0.79 6.92
CA GLY A 9 2.91 0.22 7.85
C GLY A 9 2.96 0.90 9.22
N LEU A 10 2.28 2.03 9.40
CA LEU A 10 2.45 2.88 10.59
C LEU A 10 2.08 2.18 11.90
N ARG A 11 0.97 1.44 11.94
CA ARG A 11 0.53 0.72 13.14
C ARG A 11 1.56 -0.33 13.54
N ALA A 12 1.99 -1.15 12.59
CA ALA A 12 2.98 -2.20 12.83
C ALA A 12 4.30 -1.61 13.35
N MET A 13 4.76 -0.51 12.75
CA MET A 13 5.97 0.18 13.20
C MET A 13 5.81 0.76 14.61
N ARG A 14 4.67 1.40 14.90
CA ARG A 14 4.35 1.92 16.24
C ARG A 14 4.40 0.81 17.30
N ASP A 15 3.81 -0.35 17.01
CA ASP A 15 3.74 -1.49 17.93
C ASP A 15 5.13 -2.12 18.15
N ARG A 16 5.95 -2.26 17.10
CA ARG A 16 7.35 -2.71 17.19
C ARG A 16 8.19 -1.83 18.12
N HIS A 17 7.97 -0.52 18.06
CA HIS A 17 8.62 0.46 18.93
C HIS A 17 7.94 0.64 20.30
N LYS A 18 6.91 -0.16 20.61
CA LYS A 18 6.14 -0.12 21.87
C LYS A 18 5.58 1.28 22.20
N LEU A 19 5.17 2.03 21.18
CA LEU A 19 4.62 3.37 21.35
C LEU A 19 3.09 3.33 21.43
N THR A 20 2.51 4.14 22.31
CA THR A 20 1.07 4.43 22.24
C THR A 20 0.79 5.41 21.11
N GLN A 21 -0.45 5.46 20.59
CA GLN A 21 -0.83 6.46 19.58
C GLN A 21 -0.59 7.90 20.08
N ARG A 22 -0.85 8.16 21.36
CA ARG A 22 -0.59 9.46 22.01
C ARG A 22 0.90 9.81 22.03
N GLU A 23 1.74 8.86 22.36
CA GLU A 23 3.20 9.06 22.39
C GLU A 23 3.73 9.33 20.98
N LEU A 24 3.28 8.56 19.99
CA LEU A 24 3.65 8.79 18.60
C LEU A 24 3.20 10.18 18.11
N ALA A 25 1.98 10.62 18.46
CA ALA A 25 1.47 11.94 18.11
C ALA A 25 2.38 13.05 18.65
N ARG A 26 2.82 12.94 19.92
CA ARG A 26 3.74 13.88 20.54
C ARG A 26 5.09 13.92 19.83
N ARG A 27 5.68 12.74 19.55
CA ARG A 27 6.97 12.65 18.86
C ARG A 27 6.95 13.23 17.44
N LEU A 28 5.83 13.07 16.74
CA LEU A 28 5.63 13.62 15.40
C LEU A 28 5.10 15.06 15.40
N ASN A 29 4.87 15.64 16.59
CA ASN A 29 4.28 16.96 16.78
C ASN A 29 2.95 17.14 16.01
N VAL A 30 2.05 16.16 16.13
CA VAL A 30 0.71 16.17 15.52
C VAL A 30 -0.37 16.03 16.59
N THR A 31 -1.62 16.31 16.22
CA THR A 31 -2.76 16.13 17.12
C THR A 31 -2.99 14.66 17.43
N GLN A 32 -3.45 14.35 18.64
CA GLN A 32 -3.63 12.98 19.11
C GLN A 32 -4.63 12.19 18.25
N ASN A 33 -5.65 12.87 17.70
CA ASN A 33 -6.66 12.26 16.83
C ASN A 33 -6.14 11.96 15.41
N TYR A 34 -4.97 12.47 15.05
CA TYR A 34 -4.43 12.29 13.71
C TYR A 34 -3.78 10.93 13.50
N ILE A 35 -3.08 10.40 14.52
CA ILE A 35 -2.48 9.06 14.46
C ILE A 35 -3.51 7.95 14.17
N PRO A 36 -4.65 7.85 14.90
CA PRO A 36 -5.66 6.83 14.58
C PRO A 36 -6.26 7.02 13.19
N ALA A 37 -6.43 8.26 12.71
CA ALA A 37 -6.90 8.52 11.35
C ALA A 37 -5.90 8.09 10.26
N LEU A 38 -4.59 8.27 10.52
CA LEU A 38 -3.52 7.79 9.64
C LEU A 38 -3.46 6.26 9.60
N GLU A 39 -3.55 5.60 10.76
CA GLU A 39 -3.57 4.13 10.84
C GLU A 39 -4.81 3.51 10.21
N ALA A 40 -5.96 4.19 10.29
CA ALA A 40 -7.20 3.76 9.65
C ALA A 40 -7.23 4.09 8.14
N GLY A 41 -6.26 4.85 7.62
CA GLY A 41 -6.25 5.31 6.23
C GLY A 41 -7.32 6.34 5.89
N THR A 42 -8.02 6.92 6.87
CA THR A 42 -9.02 7.97 6.62
C THR A 42 -8.39 9.33 6.38
N ARG A 43 -7.10 9.47 6.72
CA ARG A 43 -6.28 10.62 6.34
C ARG A 43 -4.92 10.16 5.81
N ASN A 44 -4.35 10.99 4.94
CA ASN A 44 -3.04 10.79 4.37
C ASN A 44 -2.01 11.74 5.00
N PRO A 45 -0.78 11.28 5.26
CA PRO A 45 0.29 12.14 5.76
C PRO A 45 0.82 13.04 4.63
N GLY A 46 1.05 14.31 4.97
CA GLY A 46 1.72 15.25 4.06
C GLY A 46 3.22 14.93 3.90
N PRO A 47 3.91 15.49 2.88
CA PRO A 47 5.30 15.16 2.57
C PRO A 47 6.27 15.35 3.76
N LYS A 48 6.15 16.46 4.49
CA LYS A 48 6.98 16.73 5.67
C LYS A 48 6.79 15.68 6.76
N LEU A 49 5.55 15.26 7.01
CA LEU A 49 5.25 14.26 8.02
C LEU A 49 5.81 12.89 7.65
N ARG A 50 5.76 12.51 6.37
CA ARG A 50 6.36 11.26 5.89
C ARG A 50 7.85 11.22 6.21
N VAL A 51 8.56 12.31 5.93
CA VAL A 51 9.99 12.43 6.26
C VAL A 51 10.21 12.34 7.78
N SER A 52 9.39 13.01 8.59
CA SER A 52 9.49 12.91 10.05
C SER A 52 9.26 11.49 10.57
N MET A 53 8.32 10.74 9.97
CA MET A 53 8.05 9.36 10.32
C MET A 53 9.22 8.44 9.97
N MET A 54 9.74 8.53 8.74
CA MET A 54 10.90 7.72 8.31
C MET A 54 12.12 8.00 9.20
N LYS A 55 12.37 9.26 9.56
CA LYS A 55 13.45 9.64 10.49
C LYS A 55 13.22 9.10 11.90
N LEU A 56 11.99 9.16 12.40
CA LEU A 56 11.65 8.69 13.75
C LEU A 56 11.85 7.17 13.89
N PHE A 57 11.48 6.41 12.86
CA PHE A 57 11.57 4.95 12.86
C PHE A 57 12.86 4.41 12.24
N GLN A 58 13.69 5.28 11.65
CA GLN A 58 14.90 4.91 10.93
C GLN A 58 14.64 3.81 9.88
N CYS A 59 13.57 3.99 9.10
CA CYS A 59 13.12 3.04 8.09
C CYS A 59 12.97 3.72 6.72
N ASP A 60 12.81 2.90 5.68
CA ASP A 60 12.62 3.38 4.32
C ASP A 60 11.14 3.65 4.03
N PHE A 61 10.88 4.23 2.84
CA PHE A 61 9.53 4.61 2.43
C PHE A 61 8.59 3.40 2.32
N GLU A 62 9.09 2.29 1.74
CA GLU A 62 8.33 1.08 1.47
C GLU A 62 7.90 0.34 2.76
N ASP A 63 8.64 0.54 3.86
CA ASP A 63 8.30 -0.03 5.16
C ASP A 63 7.05 0.60 5.78
N LEU A 64 6.78 1.87 5.46
CA LEU A 64 5.75 2.66 6.12
C LEU A 64 4.58 3.03 5.21
N PHE A 65 4.83 3.16 3.91
CA PHE A 65 3.89 3.79 2.97
C PHE A 65 3.60 2.93 1.75
N GLN A 66 2.37 3.08 1.23
CA GLN A 66 1.96 2.56 -0.07
C GLN A 66 1.37 3.68 -0.92
N VAL A 67 1.70 3.68 -2.21
CA VAL A 67 1.15 4.60 -3.19
C VAL A 67 -0.09 3.96 -3.81
N VAL A 68 -1.22 4.65 -3.74
CA VAL A 68 -2.49 4.19 -4.30
C VAL A 68 -3.01 5.19 -5.32
N MET A 69 -3.53 4.67 -6.41
CA MET A 69 -4.29 5.45 -7.39
C MET A 69 -5.76 5.39 -7.00
N VAL A 70 -6.35 6.55 -6.76
CA VAL A 70 -7.76 6.69 -6.40
C VAL A 70 -8.53 7.22 -7.59
N ASN A 71 -9.57 6.49 -7.99
CA ASN A 71 -10.52 6.97 -8.97
C ASN A 71 -11.53 7.92 -8.31
N PRO A 72 -11.60 9.21 -8.71
CA PRO A 72 -12.47 10.19 -8.07
C PRO A 72 -13.96 9.91 -8.25
N ALA A 73 -14.37 9.12 -9.25
CA ALA A 73 -15.78 8.87 -9.57
C ALA A 73 -16.41 7.77 -8.70
N ASN A 74 -15.63 6.76 -8.30
CA ASN A 74 -16.13 5.58 -7.59
C ASN A 74 -15.34 5.24 -6.31
N LYS A 75 -14.34 6.05 -5.95
CA LYS A 75 -13.42 5.85 -4.81
C LYS A 75 -12.69 4.51 -4.83
N HIS A 76 -12.64 3.82 -5.97
CA HIS A 76 -11.91 2.57 -6.10
C HIS A 76 -10.41 2.86 -6.02
N GLU A 77 -9.70 2.09 -5.19
CA GLU A 77 -8.26 2.24 -4.96
C GLU A 77 -7.50 1.11 -5.66
N GLN A 78 -6.43 1.47 -6.35
CA GLN A 78 -5.50 0.51 -6.95
C GLN A 78 -4.10 0.79 -6.40
N VAL A 79 -3.51 -0.18 -5.70
CA VAL A 79 -2.12 -0.09 -5.21
C VAL A 79 -1.19 -0.12 -6.42
N LEU A 80 -0.36 0.92 -6.55
CA LEU A 80 0.71 0.94 -7.55
C LEU A 80 1.83 0.03 -7.05
N ARG A 81 1.94 -1.16 -7.65
CA ARG A 81 3.11 -2.01 -7.49
C ARG A 81 4.07 -1.70 -8.63
N PRO A 82 5.38 -1.51 -8.39
CA PRO A 82 6.34 -1.46 -9.47
C PRO A 82 6.27 -2.78 -10.24
N GLU A 83 6.20 -2.71 -11.57
CA GLU A 83 6.33 -3.89 -12.42
C GLU A 83 7.68 -4.55 -12.12
N PRO A 84 7.74 -5.86 -11.84
CA PRO A 84 9.02 -6.55 -11.75
C PRO A 84 9.78 -6.37 -13.06
N PRO A 85 11.12 -6.23 -13.05
CA PRO A 85 11.89 -6.06 -14.28
C PRO A 85 11.70 -7.29 -15.19
N GLY A 86 10.84 -7.16 -16.21
CA GLY A 86 10.87 -7.98 -17.41
C GLY A 86 10.41 -9.43 -17.30
N GLU A 87 9.28 -9.72 -16.65
CA GLU A 87 8.60 -11.00 -16.93
C GLU A 87 7.93 -10.91 -18.31
N ARG A 88 8.71 -11.20 -19.37
CA ARG A 88 8.18 -11.44 -20.70
C ARG A 88 7.21 -12.62 -20.59
N VAL A 89 5.92 -12.31 -20.51
CA VAL A 89 4.86 -13.32 -20.64
C VAL A 89 5.06 -13.97 -22.02
N PRO A 90 5.39 -15.28 -22.11
CA PRO A 90 5.41 -15.95 -23.40
C PRO A 90 4.01 -15.87 -24.00
N PRO A 91 3.86 -15.76 -25.34
CA PRO A 91 2.54 -15.72 -25.95
C PRO A 91 1.74 -16.94 -25.51
N ALA A 92 0.51 -16.69 -25.03
CA ALA A 92 -0.41 -17.72 -24.57
C ALA A 92 -0.49 -18.82 -25.64
N GLN A 93 -0.18 -20.06 -25.24
CA GLN A 93 -0.44 -21.20 -26.11
C GLN A 93 -1.95 -21.27 -26.36
N PRO A 94 -2.40 -21.53 -27.60
CA PRO A 94 -3.82 -21.64 -27.89
C PRO A 94 -4.42 -22.76 -27.01
N PRO A 95 -5.68 -22.62 -26.58
CA PRO A 95 -6.31 -23.61 -25.72
C PRO A 95 -6.28 -24.97 -26.42
N ASP A 96 -5.91 -26.02 -25.67
CA ASP A 96 -5.95 -27.41 -26.10
C ASP A 96 -7.24 -27.68 -26.88
N GLU A 97 -7.09 -27.93 -28.17
CA GLU A 97 -8.16 -28.41 -29.03
C GLU A 97 -8.55 -29.78 -28.48
N GLN A 98 -9.66 -29.84 -27.73
CA GLN A 98 -10.25 -31.08 -27.26
C GLN A 98 -10.60 -31.93 -28.48
N VAL A 99 -9.70 -32.82 -28.86
CA VAL A 99 -9.96 -33.87 -29.82
C VAL A 99 -11.07 -34.74 -29.22
N PRO A 100 -12.28 -34.80 -29.82
CA PRO A 100 -13.33 -35.67 -29.31
C PRO A 100 -12.87 -37.13 -29.40
N PRO A 101 -13.24 -37.98 -28.42
CA PRO A 101 -12.84 -39.39 -28.44
C PRO A 101 -13.41 -40.09 -29.70
N PRO A 102 -12.68 -41.08 -30.26
CA PRO A 102 -13.14 -41.78 -31.45
C PRO A 102 -14.47 -42.48 -31.17
N ALA A 103 -15.42 -42.30 -32.08
CA ALA A 103 -16.71 -42.97 -32.05
C ALA A 103 -16.51 -44.49 -32.05
N SER A 104 -16.98 -45.16 -31.01
CA SER A 104 -17.01 -46.62 -30.96
C SER A 104 -18.22 -47.14 -31.73
N ARG A 105 -18.04 -47.52 -33.01
CA ARG A 105 -18.54 -48.78 -33.61
C ARG A 105 -18.13 -48.94 -35.07
#